data_AF-A0A8H4Q354-F1
#
_entry.id   AF-A0A8H4Q354-F1
#
_cell.length_a   1.000
_cell.length_b   1.000
_cell.length_c   1.000
_cell.angle_alpha   90.00
_cell.angle_beta   90.00
_cell.angle_gamma   90.00
#
_symmetry.space_group_name_H-M   'P 1'
#
loop_
_entity.id
_entity.type
_entity.pdbx_description
1 polymer ?
#
loop_
_entity_poly.entity_id
_entity_poly.type
_entity_poly.pdbx_seq_one_letter_code
_entity_poly.pdbx_strand_id
1 'polypeptide(L)'
;MIETRTAQSILDGIHKGVTPLVTVPPQNMAQWEHRETLNEAPGSIARFSSWGPSWDLGLKPSLRPTAVKLPPQGSETKSQLILRILPDLASPLIRAYLVPVVCGRTGKSIGQLHGFPVPFFPSKVGDQVELHPKTHFTWDGLLENGSHAPEGDYAIVVRALRIFGDAARDEDWDESRSPAFTISYAA
;
A
#
# COMPACT_ATOMS: atom_id res chain seq x y z
N MET A 1 -3.98 -12.79 19.52
CA MET A 1 -5.25 -13.32 18.98
C MET A 1 -5.49 -14.68 19.62
N ILE A 2 -6.70 -14.98 20.10
CA ILE A 2 -7.02 -16.29 20.71
C ILE A 2 -7.55 -17.19 19.59
N GLU A 3 -7.07 -18.44 19.51
CA GLU A 3 -7.60 -19.41 18.53
C GLU A 3 -9.08 -19.67 18.78
N THR A 4 -9.89 -19.79 17.72
CA THR A 4 -11.36 -19.97 17.83
C THR A 4 -11.74 -21.16 18.71
N ARG A 5 -11.01 -22.28 18.62
CA ARG A 5 -11.23 -23.46 19.47
C ARG A 5 -11.00 -23.18 20.96
N THR A 6 -9.97 -22.39 21.26
CA THR A 6 -9.61 -22.01 22.63
C THR A 6 -10.62 -21.01 23.17
N ALA A 7 -11.03 -20.05 22.36
CA ALA A 7 -12.09 -19.11 22.70
C ALA A 7 -13.42 -19.83 22.97
N GLN A 8 -13.81 -20.80 22.13
CA GLN A 8 -15.00 -21.62 22.35
C GLN A 8 -14.91 -22.43 23.65
N SER A 9 -13.77 -23.07 23.92
CA SER A 9 -13.57 -23.81 25.17
C SER A 9 -13.66 -22.91 26.41
N ILE A 10 -13.19 -21.67 26.33
CA ILE A 10 -13.30 -20.69 27.42
C ILE A 10 -14.76 -20.28 27.62
N LEU A 11 -15.48 -19.98 26.53
CA LEU A 11 -16.90 -19.61 26.57
C LEU A 11 -17.77 -20.74 27.13
N ASP A 12 -17.53 -21.97 26.72
CA ASP A 12 -18.23 -23.15 27.24
C ASP A 12 -17.99 -23.35 28.75
N GLY A 13 -16.78 -23.06 29.23
CA GLY A 13 -16.45 -23.08 30.66
C GLY A 13 -17.22 -22.02 31.44
N ILE A 14 -17.30 -20.80 30.91
CA ILE A 14 -18.07 -19.69 31.52
C ILE A 14 -19.56 -20.04 31.58
N HIS A 15 -20.12 -20.61 30.50
CA HIS A 15 -21.51 -21.05 30.48
C HIS A 15 -21.82 -22.14 31.52
N LYS A 16 -20.82 -22.95 31.90
CA LYS A 16 -20.92 -23.96 32.95
C LYS A 16 -20.62 -23.42 34.36
N GLY A 17 -20.43 -22.11 34.50
CA GLY A 17 -20.17 -21.46 35.80
C GLY A 17 -18.72 -21.53 36.27
N VAL A 18 -17.78 -21.88 35.39
CA VAL A 18 -16.34 -21.89 35.70
C VAL A 18 -15.76 -20.50 35.42
N THR A 19 -14.96 -19.97 36.35
CA THR A 19 -14.24 -18.69 36.17
C THR A 19 -12.83 -18.97 35.62
N PRO A 20 -12.55 -18.69 34.33
CA PRO A 20 -11.23 -18.91 33.75
C PRO A 20 -10.23 -17.86 34.26
N LEU A 21 -9.07 -18.31 34.72
CA LEU A 21 -7.94 -17.44 35.02
C LEU A 21 -7.08 -17.30 33.76
N VAL A 22 -6.98 -16.09 33.22
CA VAL A 22 -6.17 -15.78 32.04
C VAL A 22 -4.97 -14.95 32.46
N THR A 23 -3.76 -15.48 32.24
CA THR A 23 -2.51 -14.75 32.46
C THR A 23 -2.00 -14.24 31.12
N VAL A 24 -1.90 -12.92 30.98
CA VAL A 24 -1.31 -12.27 29.80
C VAL A 24 0.13 -11.88 30.13
N PRO A 25 1.15 -12.53 29.52
CA PRO A 25 2.53 -12.16 29.78
C PRO A 25 2.83 -10.74 29.24
N PRO A 26 3.77 -10.01 29.86
CA PRO A 26 4.25 -8.74 29.33
C PRO A 26 4.91 -8.95 27.95
N GLN A 27 4.86 -7.91 27.10
CA GLN A 27 5.27 -7.99 25.68
C GLN A 27 6.70 -8.51 25.47
N ASN A 28 7.60 -8.29 26.43
CA ASN A 28 8.99 -8.76 26.40
C ASN A 28 9.18 -10.26 26.74
N MET A 29 8.16 -10.92 27.28
CA MET A 29 8.15 -12.36 27.59
C MET A 29 7.20 -13.13 26.66
N ALA A 30 6.48 -12.45 25.77
CA ALA A 30 5.57 -13.08 24.83
C ALA A 30 6.34 -13.73 23.67
N GLN A 31 6.00 -14.98 23.37
CA GLN A 31 6.51 -15.69 22.19
C GLN A 31 5.78 -15.20 20.95
N TRP A 32 6.54 -14.74 19.95
CA TRP A 32 5.99 -14.25 18.69
C TRP A 32 5.66 -15.44 17.77
N GLU A 33 4.41 -15.53 17.35
CA GLU A 33 3.96 -16.50 16.35
C GLU A 33 3.62 -15.74 15.07
N HIS A 34 4.26 -16.13 13.95
CA HIS A 34 3.91 -15.62 12.63
C HIS A 34 2.73 -16.43 12.09
N ARG A 35 1.65 -15.74 11.73
CA ARG A 35 0.48 -16.36 11.11
C ARG A 35 0.03 -15.51 9.94
N GLU A 36 0.08 -16.08 8.76
CA GLU A 36 -0.53 -15.49 7.57
C GLU A 36 -2.05 -15.65 7.71
N THR A 37 -2.74 -14.53 7.83
CA THR A 37 -4.21 -14.51 7.78
C THR A 37 -4.63 -14.17 6.37
N LEU A 38 -5.52 -14.96 5.78
CA LEU A 38 -6.17 -14.61 4.53
C LEU A 38 -6.85 -13.24 4.69
N ASN A 39 -6.71 -12.38 3.68
CA ASN A 39 -7.45 -11.12 3.64
C ASN A 39 -8.95 -11.44 3.76
N GLU A 40 -9.62 -10.89 4.78
CA GLU A 40 -11.03 -11.18 5.07
C GLU A 40 -11.99 -10.54 4.04
N ALA A 41 -11.50 -9.60 3.23
CA ALA A 41 -12.28 -8.92 2.22
C ALA A 41 -11.52 -8.78 0.87
N PRO A 42 -11.07 -9.90 0.27
CA PRO A 42 -10.32 -9.86 -0.98
C PRO A 42 -11.27 -9.44 -2.11
N GLY A 43 -10.89 -8.40 -2.86
CA GLY A 43 -11.73 -7.83 -3.92
C GLY A 43 -12.88 -6.94 -3.42
N SER A 44 -12.92 -6.59 -2.14
CA SER A 44 -13.87 -5.59 -1.63
C SER A 44 -13.50 -4.17 -2.09
N ILE A 45 -14.51 -3.34 -2.31
CA ILE A 45 -14.31 -1.91 -2.54
C ILE A 45 -14.04 -1.24 -1.19
N ALA A 46 -13.07 -0.33 -1.15
CA ALA A 46 -12.71 0.38 0.06
C ALA A 46 -13.95 1.04 0.70
N ARG A 47 -14.11 0.88 2.03
CA ARG A 47 -15.25 1.41 2.78
C ARG A 47 -15.44 2.92 2.63
N PHE A 48 -14.37 3.65 2.39
CA PHE A 48 -14.36 5.10 2.21
C PHE A 48 -14.39 5.54 0.73
N SER A 49 -14.61 4.60 -0.20
CA SER A 49 -14.81 4.94 -1.61
C SER A 49 -16.11 5.72 -1.77
N SER A 50 -16.03 6.89 -2.40
CA SER A 50 -17.22 7.67 -2.74
C SER A 50 -17.99 6.99 -3.88
N TRP A 51 -19.32 6.92 -3.72
CA TRP A 51 -20.24 6.39 -4.71
C TRP A 51 -20.99 7.55 -5.36
N GLY A 52 -21.31 7.41 -6.65
CA GLY A 52 -22.24 8.34 -7.30
C GLY A 52 -23.70 8.00 -7.02
N PRO A 53 -24.63 8.71 -7.67
CA PRO A 53 -24.40 9.72 -8.70
C PRO A 53 -23.85 11.04 -8.13
N SER A 54 -23.32 11.91 -9.00
CA SER A 54 -23.02 13.30 -8.65
C SER A 54 -24.30 14.15 -8.58
N TRP A 55 -24.19 15.36 -8.00
CA TRP A 55 -25.33 16.28 -7.81
C TRP A 55 -26.00 16.74 -9.11
N ASP A 56 -25.33 16.57 -10.25
CA ASP A 56 -25.81 16.83 -11.61
C ASP A 56 -26.44 15.59 -12.28
N LEU A 57 -26.73 14.53 -11.51
CA LEU A 57 -27.24 13.24 -11.99
C LEU A 57 -26.26 12.49 -12.92
N GLY A 58 -24.98 12.87 -12.91
CA GLY A 58 -23.92 12.16 -13.62
C GLY A 58 -23.61 10.80 -12.99
N LEU A 59 -23.42 9.77 -13.84
CA LEU A 59 -22.96 8.45 -13.39
C LEU A 59 -21.51 8.56 -12.89
N LYS A 60 -21.32 8.32 -11.59
CA LYS A 60 -20.03 8.35 -10.89
C LYS A 60 -19.88 7.12 -9.98
N PRO A 61 -18.65 6.69 -9.64
CA PRO A 61 -17.39 7.18 -10.17
C PRO A 61 -17.26 6.87 -11.67
N SER A 62 -16.50 7.68 -12.40
CA SER A 62 -16.11 7.30 -13.75
C SER A 62 -15.12 6.15 -13.67
N LEU A 63 -15.23 5.16 -14.55
CA LEU A 63 -14.18 4.15 -14.74
C LEU A 63 -12.91 4.73 -15.37
N ARG A 64 -12.91 6.02 -15.71
CA ARG A 64 -11.72 6.74 -16.17
C ARG A 64 -10.78 7.00 -14.99
N PRO A 65 -9.47 6.90 -15.21
CA PRO A 65 -8.46 7.27 -14.21
C PRO A 65 -8.73 8.67 -13.64
N THR A 66 -8.50 8.85 -12.34
CA THR A 66 -8.61 10.19 -11.72
C THR A 66 -7.47 11.06 -12.24
N ALA A 67 -7.80 12.26 -12.74
CA ALA A 67 -6.78 13.22 -13.16
C ALA A 67 -6.08 13.84 -11.94
N VAL A 68 -4.76 13.70 -11.89
CA VAL A 68 -3.88 14.28 -10.89
C VAL A 68 -3.08 15.39 -11.56
N LYS A 69 -3.20 16.61 -11.02
CA LYS A 69 -2.37 17.75 -11.46
C LYS A 69 -1.08 17.76 -10.65
N LEU A 70 0.03 17.50 -11.32
CA LEU A 70 1.37 17.59 -10.77
C LEU A 70 1.90 19.02 -10.88
N PRO A 71 2.81 19.45 -9.99
CA PRO A 71 3.46 20.76 -10.08
C PRO A 71 4.27 20.89 -11.38
N PRO A 72 4.53 22.11 -11.88
CA PRO A 72 5.31 22.30 -13.10
C PRO A 72 6.66 21.58 -13.02
N GLN A 73 7.12 21.04 -14.15
CA GLN A 73 8.38 20.30 -14.23
C GLN A 73 9.55 21.19 -13.75
N GLY A 74 10.36 20.68 -12.82
CA GLY A 74 11.45 21.43 -12.19
C GLY A 74 11.05 22.48 -11.14
N SER A 75 9.77 22.57 -10.75
CA SER A 75 9.32 23.44 -9.65
C SER A 75 9.59 22.79 -8.29
N GLU A 76 9.96 23.60 -7.28
CA GLU A 76 10.02 23.16 -5.87
C GLU A 76 8.64 22.99 -5.21
N THR A 77 7.56 23.24 -5.97
CA THR A 77 6.19 23.09 -5.47
C THR A 77 5.92 21.64 -5.09
N LYS A 78 5.54 21.40 -3.83
CA LYS A 78 5.22 20.04 -3.38
C LYS A 78 3.99 19.50 -4.08
N SER A 79 4.11 18.29 -4.62
CA SER A 79 2.99 17.57 -5.21
C SER A 79 1.91 17.25 -4.18
N GLN A 80 0.65 17.28 -4.62
CA GLN A 80 -0.50 16.82 -3.84
C GLN A 80 -0.62 15.29 -3.84
N LEU A 81 0.10 14.61 -4.73
CA LEU A 81 0.10 13.16 -4.79
C LEU A 81 1.04 12.59 -3.73
N ILE A 82 0.44 11.98 -2.71
CA ILE A 82 1.14 11.28 -1.63
C ILE A 82 0.99 9.78 -1.86
N LEU A 83 2.09 9.11 -2.12
CA LEU A 83 2.16 7.66 -2.16
C LEU A 83 2.43 7.15 -0.74
N ARG A 84 1.46 6.42 -0.19
CA ARG A 84 1.60 5.75 1.12
C ARG A 84 1.87 4.27 0.91
N ILE A 85 3.04 3.79 1.33
CA ILE A 85 3.43 2.37 1.25
C ILE A 85 3.47 1.80 2.68
N LEU A 86 2.61 0.80 2.93
CA LEU A 86 2.46 0.14 4.22
C LEU A 86 2.58 -1.36 4.03
N PRO A 87 3.79 -1.92 4.09
CA PRO A 87 3.94 -3.36 3.99
C PRO A 87 3.57 -4.00 5.34
N ASP A 88 2.92 -5.16 5.28
CA ASP A 88 2.53 -5.93 6.47
C ASP A 88 3.75 -6.41 7.26
N LEU A 89 4.80 -6.74 6.54
CA LEU A 89 6.11 -7.13 7.04
C LEU A 89 7.17 -6.10 6.61
N ALA A 90 8.32 -6.08 7.28
CA ALA A 90 9.44 -5.28 6.84
C ALA A 90 9.96 -5.83 5.50
N SER A 91 10.46 -4.95 4.63
CA SER A 91 11.03 -5.34 3.34
C SER A 91 12.49 -4.89 3.25
N PRO A 92 13.43 -5.78 2.86
CA PRO A 92 14.82 -5.37 2.66
C PRO A 92 14.98 -4.34 1.55
N LEU A 93 14.10 -4.35 0.54
CA LEU A 93 14.19 -3.48 -0.63
C LEU A 93 12.80 -3.24 -1.24
N ILE A 94 12.42 -1.96 -1.37
CA ILE A 94 11.22 -1.55 -2.10
C ILE A 94 11.60 -0.81 -3.38
N ARG A 95 10.91 -1.15 -4.46
CA ARG A 95 10.97 -0.47 -5.75
C ARG A 95 9.58 0.02 -6.13
N ALA A 96 9.49 1.20 -6.73
CA ALA A 96 8.24 1.75 -7.23
C ALA A 96 8.43 2.17 -8.69
N TYR A 97 7.64 1.58 -9.57
CA TYR A 97 7.72 1.79 -11.00
C TYR A 97 6.48 2.47 -11.52
N LEU A 98 6.67 3.36 -12.49
CA LEU A 98 5.59 3.97 -13.23
C LEU A 98 5.32 3.15 -14.50
N VAL A 99 4.09 2.66 -14.64
CA VAL A 99 3.67 1.86 -15.80
C VAL A 99 2.56 2.59 -16.56
N PRO A 100 2.65 2.73 -17.88
CA PRO A 100 1.58 3.32 -18.69
C PRO A 100 0.38 2.39 -18.71
N VAL A 101 -0.83 2.97 -18.68
CA VAL A 101 -2.08 2.22 -18.73
C VAL A 101 -2.82 2.60 -20.00
N VAL A 102 -3.01 1.64 -20.89
CA VAL A 102 -3.76 1.83 -22.14
C VAL A 102 -4.96 0.89 -22.14
N CYS A 103 -6.17 1.46 -22.17
CA CYS A 103 -7.43 0.69 -22.15
C CYS A 103 -7.49 -0.38 -21.05
N GLY A 104 -6.99 -0.06 -19.85
CA GLY A 104 -6.97 -0.97 -18.69
C GLY A 104 -5.80 -1.96 -18.65
N ARG A 105 -4.98 -2.05 -19.70
CA ARG A 105 -3.77 -2.89 -19.75
C ARG A 105 -2.54 -2.06 -19.38
N THR A 106 -1.67 -2.63 -18.54
CA THR A 106 -0.37 -2.04 -18.20
C THR A 106 0.68 -2.38 -19.25
N GLY A 107 1.39 -1.36 -19.73
CA GLY A 107 2.56 -1.54 -20.58
C GLY A 107 3.84 -1.75 -19.78
N LYS A 108 4.98 -1.76 -20.49
CA LYS A 108 6.32 -1.81 -19.89
C LYS A 108 6.56 -0.56 -19.04
N SER A 109 7.17 -0.73 -17.87
CA SER A 109 7.54 0.38 -16.99
C SER A 109 8.40 1.41 -17.72
N ILE A 110 8.06 2.69 -17.59
CA ILE A 110 8.82 3.79 -18.18
C ILE A 110 10.00 4.23 -17.30
N GLY A 111 9.95 3.89 -16.01
CA GLY A 111 11.05 4.16 -15.08
C GLY A 111 10.65 3.93 -13.63
N GLN A 112 11.65 3.97 -12.77
CA GLN A 112 11.49 3.97 -11.32
C GLN A 112 11.19 5.40 -10.85
N LEU A 113 10.32 5.55 -9.86
CA LEU A 113 10.00 6.85 -9.27
C LEU A 113 11.23 7.41 -8.55
N HIS A 114 11.43 8.73 -8.63
CA HIS A 114 12.47 9.40 -7.86
C HIS A 114 12.29 9.14 -6.35
N GLY A 115 13.40 8.91 -5.65
CA GLY A 115 13.42 8.50 -4.24
C GLY A 115 13.36 6.98 -4.02
N PHE A 116 13.19 6.18 -5.08
CA PHE A 116 13.34 4.72 -5.05
C PHE A 116 14.58 4.30 -5.86
N PRO A 117 15.21 3.15 -5.55
CA PRO A 117 14.82 2.13 -4.57
C PRO A 117 15.07 2.55 -3.11
N VAL A 118 14.28 2.02 -2.19
CA VAL A 118 14.42 2.27 -0.74
C VAL A 118 14.82 0.97 -0.02
N PRO A 119 16.00 0.93 0.62
CA PRO A 119 16.41 -0.23 1.41
C PRO A 119 15.84 -0.19 2.85
N PHE A 120 15.78 -1.35 3.49
CA PHE A 120 15.42 -1.52 4.91
C PHE A 120 14.10 -0.83 5.28
N PHE A 121 13.05 -1.13 4.51
CA PHE A 121 11.74 -0.55 4.68
C PHE A 121 11.01 -1.20 5.88
N PRO A 122 10.52 -0.41 6.85
CA PRO A 122 9.90 -0.95 8.06
C PRO A 122 8.51 -1.55 7.78
N SER A 123 8.08 -2.50 8.61
CA SER A 123 6.69 -2.99 8.64
C SER A 123 5.71 -1.93 9.15
N LYS A 124 4.42 -2.10 8.86
CA LYS A 124 3.30 -1.32 9.42
C LYS A 124 3.04 -1.53 10.93
N VAL A 125 4.07 -1.65 11.77
CA VAL A 125 3.87 -1.87 13.22
C VAL A 125 3.55 -0.53 13.89
N GLY A 126 2.25 -0.28 14.07
CA GLY A 126 1.68 0.92 14.69
C GLY A 126 1.80 2.15 13.78
N ASP A 127 0.78 3.01 13.76
CA ASP A 127 0.81 4.29 13.06
C ASP A 127 1.72 5.28 13.82
N GLN A 128 3.01 4.96 13.87
CA GLN A 128 4.05 5.70 14.57
C GLN A 128 4.41 6.91 13.70
N VAL A 129 4.22 8.11 14.24
CA VAL A 129 4.57 9.39 13.59
C VAL A 129 6.04 9.39 13.10
N GLU A 130 6.92 8.64 13.77
CA GLU A 130 8.34 8.48 13.42
C GLU A 130 8.58 7.78 12.06
N LEU A 131 7.66 6.93 11.60
CA LEU A 131 7.79 6.22 10.32
C LEU A 131 7.17 6.99 9.16
N HIS A 132 6.50 8.12 9.42
CA HIS A 132 5.86 8.93 8.40
C HIS A 132 6.81 9.34 7.25
N PRO A 133 8.06 9.80 7.51
CA PRO A 133 9.00 10.16 6.44
C PRO A 133 9.45 8.97 5.58
N LYS A 134 9.32 7.74 6.08
CA LYS A 134 9.71 6.52 5.36
C LYS A 134 8.54 5.87 4.63
N THR A 135 7.30 6.21 4.97
CA THR A 135 6.10 5.54 4.45
C THR A 135 5.26 6.44 3.54
N HIS A 136 5.46 7.77 3.60
CA HIS A 136 4.75 8.76 2.79
C HIS A 136 5.73 9.44 1.84
N PHE A 137 5.49 9.27 0.54
CA PHE A 137 6.32 9.82 -0.52
C PHE A 137 5.52 10.84 -1.31
N THR A 138 5.97 12.09 -1.29
CA THR A 138 5.48 13.09 -2.25
C THR A 138 6.20 12.91 -3.57
N TRP A 139 5.44 12.72 -4.65
CA TRP A 139 6.00 12.52 -5.98
C TRP A 139 5.45 13.53 -6.98
N ASP A 140 6.34 14.23 -7.65
CA ASP A 140 6.12 15.36 -8.57
C ASP A 140 6.20 14.96 -10.06
N GLY A 141 6.31 13.66 -10.34
CA GLY A 141 6.49 13.16 -11.69
C GLY A 141 7.94 12.85 -12.04
N LEU A 142 8.92 13.20 -11.20
CA LEU A 142 10.34 12.95 -11.47
C LEU A 142 10.66 11.46 -11.39
N LEU A 143 11.37 10.95 -12.39
CA LEU A 143 11.86 9.58 -12.43
C LEU A 143 13.31 9.51 -11.91
N GLU A 144 13.77 8.32 -11.55
CA GLU A 144 15.14 8.08 -11.07
C GLU A 144 16.21 8.57 -12.06
N ASN A 145 15.93 8.48 -13.36
CA ASN A 145 16.83 8.94 -14.42
C ASN A 145 16.90 10.49 -14.57
N GLY A 146 16.19 11.25 -13.74
CA GLY A 146 16.14 12.71 -13.76
C GLY A 146 15.17 13.30 -14.78
N SER A 147 14.48 12.48 -15.58
CA SER A 147 13.42 12.95 -16.47
C SER A 147 12.06 12.96 -15.77
N HIS A 148 11.14 13.82 -16.22
CA HIS A 148 9.76 13.80 -15.77
C HIS A 148 8.91 12.84 -16.61
N ALA A 149 7.97 12.17 -15.95
CA ALA A 149 6.97 11.34 -16.63
C ALA A 149 6.16 12.20 -17.62
N PRO A 150 5.94 11.75 -18.86
CA PRO A 150 5.08 12.48 -19.79
C PRO A 150 3.62 12.41 -19.33
N GLU A 151 2.83 13.41 -19.72
CA GLU A 151 1.38 13.41 -19.46
C GLU A 151 0.69 12.18 -20.07
N GLY A 152 -0.30 11.63 -19.37
CA GLY A 152 -1.00 10.42 -19.79
C GLY A 152 -1.53 9.57 -18.65
N ASP A 153 -2.03 8.38 -18.99
CA ASP A 153 -2.63 7.45 -18.04
C ASP A 153 -1.59 6.45 -17.51
N TYR A 154 -1.50 6.35 -16.19
CA TYR A 154 -0.51 5.51 -15.51
C TYR A 154 -1.08 4.78 -14.31
N ALA A 155 -0.33 3.78 -13.85
CA ALA A 155 -0.44 3.23 -12.51
C ALA A 155 0.97 3.15 -11.90
N ILE A 156 1.05 3.14 -10.58
CA ILE A 156 2.29 2.88 -9.85
C ILE A 156 2.26 1.42 -9.43
N VAL A 157 3.33 0.70 -9.75
CA VAL A 157 3.56 -0.69 -9.34
C VAL A 157 4.67 -0.68 -8.30
N VAL A 158 4.33 -1.05 -7.08
CA VAL A 158 5.27 -1.19 -5.97
C VAL A 158 5.64 -2.65 -5.84
N ARG A 159 6.94 -2.92 -5.81
CA ARG A 159 7.50 -4.25 -5.57
C ARG A 159 8.28 -4.23 -4.27
N ALA A 160 7.92 -5.10 -3.34
CA ALA A 160 8.59 -5.28 -2.07
C ALA A 160 9.28 -6.64 -2.04
N LEU A 161 10.58 -6.67 -1.76
CA LEU A 161 11.33 -7.91 -1.62
C LEU A 161 10.91 -8.58 -0.30
N ARG A 162 10.62 -9.88 -0.33
CA ARG A 162 10.34 -10.66 0.89
C ARG A 162 11.58 -10.73 1.79
N ILE A 163 11.35 -10.91 3.09
CA ILE A 163 12.45 -11.10 4.04
C ILE A 163 13.22 -12.37 3.64
N PHE A 164 14.55 -12.25 3.50
CA PHE A 164 15.45 -13.29 2.99
C PHE A 164 15.28 -13.68 1.50
N GLY A 165 14.46 -12.94 0.75
CA GLY A 165 14.30 -13.14 -0.69
C GLY A 165 15.52 -12.69 -1.50
N ASP A 166 15.71 -13.29 -2.67
CA ASP A 166 16.74 -12.88 -3.63
C ASP A 166 16.17 -11.85 -4.63
N ALA A 167 16.78 -10.67 -4.67
CA ALA A 167 16.38 -9.59 -5.58
C ALA A 167 16.47 -9.97 -7.07
N ALA A 168 17.23 -11.00 -7.43
CA ALA A 168 17.34 -11.53 -8.79
C ALA A 168 16.18 -12.45 -9.18
N ARG A 169 15.41 -12.98 -8.22
CA ARG A 169 14.30 -13.90 -8.47
C ARG A 169 12.97 -13.15 -8.41
N ASP A 170 12.22 -13.14 -9.51
CA ASP A 170 10.93 -12.43 -9.60
C ASP A 170 9.91 -12.94 -8.56
N GLU A 171 9.95 -14.24 -8.28
CA GLU A 171 9.08 -14.94 -7.32
C GLU A 171 9.22 -14.43 -5.88
N ASP A 172 10.36 -13.87 -5.50
CA ASP A 172 10.64 -13.41 -4.13
C ASP A 172 10.10 -12.00 -3.87
N TRP A 173 9.46 -11.39 -4.86
CA TRP A 173 8.84 -10.08 -4.74
C TRP A 173 7.33 -10.19 -4.53
N ASP A 174 6.83 -9.39 -3.60
CA ASP A 174 5.41 -9.08 -3.50
C ASP A 174 5.14 -7.82 -4.32
N GLU A 175 4.09 -7.87 -5.14
CA GLU A 175 3.69 -6.76 -6.00
C GLU A 175 2.34 -6.21 -5.56
N SER A 176 2.25 -4.88 -5.48
CA SER A 176 1.00 -4.16 -5.28
C SER A 176 0.88 -3.03 -6.30
N ARG A 177 -0.32 -2.87 -6.86
CA ARG A 177 -0.61 -1.93 -7.92
C ARG A 177 -1.61 -0.87 -7.45
N SER A 178 -1.32 0.39 -7.73
CA SER A 178 -2.27 1.48 -7.49
C SER A 178 -3.44 1.45 -8.49
N PRO A 179 -4.57 2.10 -8.15
CA PRO A 179 -5.54 2.49 -9.17
C PRO A 179 -4.88 3.29 -10.30
N ALA A 180 -5.44 3.22 -11.50
CA ALA A 180 -4.98 4.04 -12.61
C ALA A 180 -5.31 5.52 -12.35
N PHE A 181 -4.41 6.42 -12.71
CA PHE A 181 -4.59 7.87 -12.66
C PHE A 181 -4.01 8.55 -13.90
N THR A 182 -4.53 9.71 -14.27
CA THR A 182 -4.02 10.51 -15.39
C THR A 182 -3.11 11.60 -14.85
N ILE A 183 -1.89 11.69 -15.37
CA ILE A 183 -0.94 12.76 -15.08
C ILE A 183 -1.18 13.93 -16.03
N SER A 184 -1.31 15.13 -15.46
CA SER A 184 -1.20 16.41 -16.16
C SER A 184 -0.36 17.38 -15.33
N TYR A 185 0.38 18.27 -15.96
CA TYR A 185 1.18 19.27 -15.28
C TYR A 185 0.41 20.58 -15.14
N ALA A 186 0.57 21.24 -14.00
CA ALA A 186 0.15 22.63 -13.85
C ALA A 186 1.00 23.51 -14.77
N ALA A 187 0.35 24.52 -15.36
CA ALA A 187 0.99 25.55 -16.15
C ALA A 187 1.81 26.51 -15.27
#